data_AF-A0A2G1WCY1-F1
#
_entry.id   AF-A0A2G1WCY1-F1
#
_cell.length_a   1.000
_cell.length_b   1.000
_cell.length_c   1.000
_cell.angle_alpha   90.00
_cell.angle_beta   90.00
_cell.angle_gamma   90.00
#
_symmetry.space_group_name_H-M   'P 1'
#
loop_
_entity.id
_entity.type
_entity.pdbx_description
1 polymer ?
#
loop_
_entity_poly.entity_id
_entity_poly.type
_entity_poly.pdbx_seq_one_letter_code
_entity_poly.pdbx_strand_id
1 'polypeptide(L)'
;MSNFEFHLRIPFSPRAKFGIKTALLLVLLVAIGLGAYKWGRRNGIDDGYLTGYEEGWNDSMSAKVTKAEYRVYDMLSKSQEHSDVHAALDDFLEEVQTLVEPNSWERNGGPASLSVYPQNFSLIVHQTGRGHEALKEFIAAKEDAQ
;
A
#
# COMPACT_ATOMS: atom_id res chain seq x y z
N MET A 1 0.33 -39.66 -23.90
CA MET A 1 -0.61 -39.06 -22.94
C MET A 1 -1.86 -39.91 -22.94
N SER A 2 -2.07 -40.70 -21.89
CA SER A 2 -3.21 -41.62 -21.77
C SER A 2 -4.48 -40.84 -21.44
N ASN A 3 -5.48 -40.96 -22.31
CA ASN A 3 -6.82 -40.40 -22.08
C ASN A 3 -7.47 -41.10 -20.90
N PHE A 4 -7.81 -40.33 -19.87
CA PHE A 4 -8.54 -40.81 -18.70
C PHE A 4 -10.04 -40.66 -18.99
N GLU A 5 -10.69 -41.72 -19.48
CA GLU A 5 -12.13 -41.74 -19.72
C GLU A 5 -12.87 -42.18 -18.44
N PHE A 6 -13.63 -41.26 -17.85
CA PHE A 6 -14.52 -41.56 -16.72
C PHE A 6 -15.79 -42.25 -17.24
N HIS A 7 -15.82 -43.59 -17.20
CA HIS A 7 -17.05 -44.36 -17.40
C HIS A 7 -17.90 -44.40 -16.12
N LEU A 8 -18.62 -43.32 -15.84
CA LEU A 8 -19.66 -43.31 -14.80
C LEU A 8 -20.88 -44.10 -15.30
N ARG A 9 -20.90 -45.42 -15.05
CA ARG A 9 -22.12 -46.22 -15.16
C ARG A 9 -23.01 -45.95 -13.95
N ILE A 10 -23.91 -45.00 -14.06
CA ILE A 10 -24.93 -44.74 -13.04
C ILE A 10 -25.99 -45.84 -13.17
N PRO A 11 -26.20 -46.71 -12.16
CA PRO A 11 -27.22 -47.75 -12.22
C PRO A 11 -28.61 -47.12 -12.02
N PHE A 12 -29.22 -46.64 -13.10
CA PHE A 12 -30.62 -46.25 -13.09
C PHE A 12 -31.49 -47.51 -13.08
N SER A 13 -31.98 -47.90 -11.91
CA SER A 13 -33.04 -48.91 -11.84
C SER A 13 -34.33 -48.30 -12.43
N PRO A 14 -35.06 -49.01 -13.32
CA PRO A 14 -36.28 -48.49 -13.96
C PRO A 14 -37.46 -48.32 -13.00
N ARG A 15 -37.25 -48.59 -11.70
CA ARG A 15 -38.24 -48.47 -10.61
C ARG A 15 -37.80 -47.54 -9.49
N ALA A 16 -36.83 -46.65 -9.75
CA ALA A 16 -36.53 -45.57 -8.83
C ALA A 16 -37.76 -44.67 -8.67
N LYS A 17 -38.60 -44.97 -7.67
CA LYS A 17 -39.73 -44.13 -7.30
C LYS A 17 -39.14 -42.88 -6.66
N PHE A 18 -39.06 -41.80 -7.44
CA PHE A 18 -38.73 -40.48 -6.91
C PHE A 18 -39.80 -40.10 -5.88
N GLY A 19 -39.51 -40.44 -4.63
CA GLY A 19 -40.36 -40.07 -3.52
C GLY A 19 -40.28 -38.57 -3.30
N ILE A 20 -41.34 -37.99 -2.74
CA ILE A 20 -41.38 -36.55 -2.46
C ILE A 20 -40.18 -36.09 -1.61
N LYS A 21 -39.63 -36.99 -0.78
CA LYS A 21 -38.43 -36.77 0.02
C LYS A 21 -37.16 -36.54 -0.82
N THR A 22 -36.97 -37.30 -1.91
CA THR A 22 -35.80 -37.13 -2.78
C THR A 22 -35.90 -35.87 -3.62
N ALA A 23 -37.11 -35.50 -4.06
CA ALA A 23 -37.36 -34.23 -4.71
C ALA A 23 -37.08 -33.03 -3.77
N LEU A 24 -37.56 -33.08 -2.53
CA LEU A 24 -37.29 -32.05 -1.53
C LEU A 24 -35.79 -31.93 -1.21
N LEU A 25 -35.07 -33.05 -1.13
CA LEU A 25 -33.63 -33.04 -0.88
C LEU A 25 -32.86 -32.42 -2.04
N LEU A 26 -33.24 -32.69 -3.29
CA LEU A 26 -32.64 -32.05 -4.46
C LEU A 26 -32.89 -30.54 -4.49
N VAL A 27 -34.12 -30.11 -4.19
CA VAL A 27 -34.46 -28.68 -4.12
C VAL A 27 -33.65 -27.98 -3.02
N LEU A 28 -33.48 -28.63 -1.86
CA LEU A 28 -32.65 -28.10 -0.78
C LEU A 28 -31.19 -27.93 -1.20
N LEU A 29 -30.60 -28.94 -1.87
CA LEU A 29 -29.23 -28.86 -2.36
C LEU A 29 -29.04 -27.73 -3.38
N VAL A 30 -30.00 -27.55 -4.28
CA VAL A 30 -29.99 -26.44 -5.25
C VAL A 30 -30.10 -25.10 -4.52
N ALA A 31 -30.99 -24.98 -3.53
CA ALA A 31 -31.14 -23.76 -2.76
C ALA A 31 -29.86 -23.39 -1.99
N ILE A 32 -29.21 -24.37 -1.34
CA ILE A 32 -27.92 -24.17 -0.66
C ILE A 32 -26.85 -23.76 -1.66
N GLY A 33 -26.75 -24.44 -2.81
CA GLY A 33 -25.78 -24.12 -3.85
C GLY A 33 -25.94 -22.70 -4.41
N LEU A 34 -27.18 -22.28 -4.68
CA LEU A 34 -27.48 -20.92 -5.13
C LEU A 34 -27.20 -19.88 -4.03
N GLY A 35 -27.50 -20.20 -2.77
CA GLY A 35 -27.19 -19.35 -1.62
C GLY A 35 -25.68 -19.13 -1.46
N ALA A 36 -24.91 -20.21 -1.48
CA ALA A 36 -23.45 -20.18 -1.40
C ALA A 36 -22.82 -19.44 -2.59
N TYR A 37 -23.29 -19.68 -3.81
CA TYR A 37 -22.84 -18.97 -5.01
C TYR A 37 -23.10 -17.46 -4.91
N LYS A 38 -24.31 -17.08 -4.51
CA LYS A 38 -24.70 -15.67 -4.38
C LYS A 38 -23.93 -14.96 -3.26
N TRP A 39 -23.69 -15.64 -2.14
CA TRP A 39 -22.88 -15.13 -1.04
C TRP A 39 -21.42 -14.96 -1.44
N GLY A 40 -20.81 -16.00 -2.02
CA GLY A 40 -19.42 -15.96 -2.48
C GLY A 40 -19.20 -14.91 -3.57
N ARG A 41 -20.15 -14.74 -4.50
CA ARG A 41 -20.07 -13.72 -5.53
C ARG A 41 -20.18 -12.30 -4.97
N ARG A 42 -21.02 -12.07 -3.96
CA ARG A 42 -21.16 -10.75 -3.32
C ARG A 42 -19.91 -10.40 -2.53
N ASN A 43 -19.52 -11.26 -1.62
CA ASN A 43 -18.35 -10.99 -0.78
C ASN A 43 -17.06 -10.96 -1.59
N GLY A 44 -16.90 -11.85 -2.58
CA GLY A 44 -15.69 -11.87 -3.40
C GLY A 44 -15.57 -10.66 -4.33
N ILE A 45 -16.68 -10.13 -4.85
CA ILE A 45 -16.65 -8.92 -5.67
C ILE A 45 -16.54 -7.69 -4.79
N ASP A 46 -17.39 -7.55 -3.78
CA ASP A 46 -17.46 -6.35 -2.97
C ASP A 46 -16.19 -6.22 -2.12
N ASP A 47 -15.80 -7.25 -1.36
CA ASP A 47 -14.60 -7.18 -0.52
C ASP A 47 -13.32 -7.17 -1.38
N GLY A 48 -13.24 -8.01 -2.41
CA GLY A 48 -12.05 -8.10 -3.25
C GLY A 48 -11.81 -6.83 -4.09
N TYR A 49 -12.88 -6.24 -4.63
CA TYR A 49 -12.78 -5.00 -5.42
C TYR A 49 -12.52 -3.80 -4.53
N LEU A 50 -13.19 -3.68 -3.38
CA LEU A 50 -12.98 -2.56 -2.46
C LEU A 50 -11.56 -2.58 -1.89
N THR A 51 -11.08 -3.73 -1.39
CA THR A 51 -9.72 -3.84 -0.88
C THR A 51 -8.69 -3.56 -1.96
N GLY A 52 -8.84 -4.15 -3.16
CA GLY A 52 -7.92 -3.91 -4.27
C GLY A 52 -7.95 -2.47 -4.78
N TYR A 53 -9.11 -1.81 -4.75
CA TYR A 53 -9.24 -0.41 -5.13
C TYR A 53 -8.61 0.50 -4.08
N GLU A 54 -8.91 0.32 -2.79
CA GLU A 54 -8.37 1.16 -1.71
C GLU A 54 -6.86 1.00 -1.57
N GLU A 55 -6.35 -0.22 -1.52
CA GLU A 55 -4.91 -0.50 -1.42
C GLU A 55 -4.18 -0.07 -2.71
N GLY A 56 -4.66 -0.50 -3.87
CA GLY A 56 -4.03 -0.17 -5.15
C GLY A 56 -4.07 1.32 -5.49
N TRP A 57 -5.15 2.03 -5.10
CA TRP A 57 -5.25 3.47 -5.25
C TRP A 57 -4.30 4.20 -4.32
N ASN A 58 -4.23 3.81 -3.04
CA ASN A 58 -3.29 4.41 -2.09
C ASN A 58 -1.84 4.20 -2.49
N ASP A 59 -1.47 3.01 -2.95
CA ASP A 59 -0.12 2.71 -3.46
C ASP A 59 0.20 3.53 -4.72
N SER A 60 -0.76 3.65 -5.64
CA SER A 60 -0.58 4.46 -6.86
C SER A 60 -0.46 5.96 -6.55
N MET A 61 -1.25 6.45 -5.60
CA MET A 61 -1.21 7.85 -5.17
C MET A 61 0.05 8.16 -4.38
N SER A 62 0.53 7.24 -3.55
CA SER A 62 1.77 7.41 -2.79
C SER A 62 3.02 7.31 -3.68
N ALA A 63 2.98 6.59 -4.80
CA ALA A 63 4.05 6.54 -5.78
C ALA A 63 4.25 7.86 -6.55
N LYS A 64 3.25 8.76 -6.54
CA LYS A 64 3.36 10.06 -7.19
C LYS A 64 4.32 10.95 -6.40
N VAL A 65 5.31 11.51 -7.10
CA VAL A 65 6.19 12.54 -6.54
C VAL A 65 5.39 13.83 -6.38
N THR A 66 5.30 14.32 -5.15
CA THR A 66 4.63 15.57 -4.79
C THR A 66 5.61 16.56 -4.18
N LYS A 67 5.31 17.85 -4.25
CA LYS A 67 6.11 18.91 -3.64
C LYS A 67 5.57 19.24 -2.25
N ALA A 68 6.45 19.30 -1.25
CA ALA A 68 6.14 19.79 0.08
C ALA A 68 7.26 20.70 0.63
N GLU A 69 6.90 21.59 1.54
CA GLU A 69 7.82 22.47 2.26
C GLU A 69 7.92 22.03 3.72
N TYR A 70 9.14 21.91 4.24
CA TYR A 70 9.43 21.56 5.63
C TYR A 70 10.26 22.65 6.29
N ARG A 71 9.76 23.19 7.40
CA ARG A 71 10.50 24.18 8.19
C ARG A 71 11.43 23.45 9.14
N VAL A 72 12.74 23.59 8.93
CA VAL A 72 13.77 22.97 9.78
C VAL A 72 14.62 24.02 10.51
N TYR A 73 14.46 25.30 10.20
CA TYR A 73 15.27 26.38 10.77
C TYR A 73 15.26 26.39 12.30
N ASP A 74 14.09 26.27 12.93
CA ASP A 74 13.98 26.34 14.39
C ASP A 74 14.71 25.17 15.08
N MET A 75 14.71 23.99 14.46
CA MET A 75 15.44 22.81 14.93
C MET A 75 16.96 22.97 14.69
N LEU A 76 17.37 23.44 13.52
CA LEU A 76 18.79 23.63 13.20
C LEU A 76 19.43 24.76 14.03
N SER A 77 18.69 25.83 14.30
CA SER A 77 19.16 26.97 15.10
C SER A 77 19.41 26.64 16.57
N LYS A 78 18.80 25.56 17.07
CA LYS A 78 18.97 25.08 18.46
C LYS A 78 20.07 24.03 18.60
N SER A 79 20.57 23.49 17.48
CA SER A 79 21.59 22.45 17.50
C SER A 79 22.88 22.96 18.16
N GLN A 80 23.42 22.19 19.10
CA GLN A 80 24.66 22.53 19.81
C GLN A 80 25.93 22.20 19.01
N GLU A 81 25.82 21.39 17.95
CA GLU A 81 26.97 20.90 17.19
C GLU A 81 27.62 21.97 16.31
N HIS A 82 26.84 22.95 15.84
CA HIS A 82 27.30 23.95 14.87
C HIS A 82 26.96 25.36 15.34
N SER A 83 27.94 26.27 15.36
CA SER A 83 27.67 27.70 15.61
C SER A 83 27.14 28.44 14.38
N ASP A 84 27.23 27.84 13.19
CA ASP A 84 26.69 28.36 11.94
C ASP A 84 25.54 27.47 11.44
N VAL A 85 24.37 28.09 11.25
CA VAL A 85 23.15 27.43 10.78
C VAL A 85 23.32 26.90 9.35
N HIS A 86 24.16 27.54 8.53
CA HIS A 86 24.42 27.07 7.17
C HIS A 86 25.14 25.72 7.17
N ALA A 87 26.16 25.56 8.01
CA ALA A 87 26.86 24.28 8.16
C ALA A 87 25.93 23.18 8.70
N ALA A 88 25.12 23.51 9.73
CA ALA A 88 24.13 22.58 10.27
C ALA A 88 23.11 22.13 9.22
N LEU A 89 22.73 23.02 8.31
CA LEU A 89 21.81 22.73 7.22
C LEU A 89 22.44 21.81 6.18
N ASP A 90 23.70 22.05 5.77
CA ASP A 90 24.39 21.21 4.80
C ASP A 90 24.53 19.76 5.31
N ASP A 91 24.90 19.60 6.59
CA ASP A 91 24.97 18.28 7.24
C ASP A 91 23.59 17.61 7.29
N PHE A 92 22.55 18.37 7.65
CA PHE A 92 21.18 17.85 7.66
C PHE A 92 20.71 17.39 6.27
N LEU A 93 21.05 18.13 5.21
CA LEU A 93 20.74 17.75 3.83
C LEU A 93 21.45 16.45 3.42
N GLU A 94 22.68 16.24 3.89
CA GLU A 94 23.41 15.00 3.65
C GLU A 94 22.79 13.83 4.42
N GLU A 95 22.44 14.02 5.69
CA GLU A 95 21.75 13.01 6.48
C GLU A 95 20.40 12.60 5.87
N VAL A 96 19.58 13.57 5.44
CA VAL A 96 18.30 13.27 4.78
C VAL A 96 18.54 12.43 3.53
N GLN A 97 19.53 12.77 2.70
CA GLN A 97 19.80 12.04 1.45
C GLN A 97 20.40 10.65 1.66
N THR A 98 21.00 10.39 2.82
CA THR A 98 21.65 9.10 3.15
C THR A 98 20.76 8.18 3.98
N LEU A 99 19.90 8.73 4.84
CA LEU A 99 19.09 7.98 5.79
C LEU A 99 17.63 7.84 5.35
N VAL A 100 17.06 8.86 4.69
CA VAL A 100 15.66 8.83 4.24
C VAL A 100 15.61 8.38 2.79
N GLU A 101 15.13 7.17 2.52
CA GLU A 101 14.93 6.69 1.15
C GLU A 101 16.12 6.94 0.20
N PRO A 102 17.35 6.46 0.54
CA PRO A 102 18.58 6.90 -0.12
C PRO A 102 18.54 6.74 -1.65
N ASN A 103 18.00 5.64 -2.15
CA ASN A 103 17.93 5.36 -3.59
C ASN A 103 16.89 6.19 -4.35
N SER A 104 16.06 6.97 -3.65
CA SER A 104 15.00 7.77 -4.27
C SER A 104 15.46 9.15 -4.73
N TRP A 105 16.56 9.67 -4.17
CA TRP A 105 17.06 11.02 -4.46
C TRP A 105 17.78 11.11 -5.80
N GLU A 106 17.69 12.28 -6.44
CA GLU A 106 18.35 12.61 -7.71
C GLU A 106 19.87 12.38 -7.65
N ARG A 107 20.50 12.67 -6.50
CA ARG A 107 21.93 12.38 -6.24
C ARG A 107 22.30 10.91 -6.47
N ASN A 108 21.36 9.99 -6.22
CA ASN A 108 21.52 8.55 -6.38
C ASN A 108 20.77 8.00 -7.61
N GLY A 109 20.34 8.88 -8.53
CA GLY A 109 19.65 8.52 -9.77
C GLY A 109 18.14 8.28 -9.63
N GLY A 110 17.56 8.62 -8.47
CA GLY A 110 16.12 8.52 -8.24
C GLY A 110 15.32 9.76 -8.66
N PRO A 111 13.98 9.70 -8.63
CA PRO A 111 13.11 10.76 -9.11
C PRO A 111 12.85 11.91 -8.12
N ALA A 112 13.33 11.80 -6.88
CA ALA A 112 13.10 12.77 -5.82
C ALA A 112 14.15 13.88 -5.81
N SER A 113 13.77 15.10 -5.40
CA SER A 113 14.70 16.23 -5.29
C SER A 113 14.59 16.93 -3.95
N LEU A 114 15.69 17.48 -3.49
CA LEU A 114 15.81 18.22 -2.24
C LEU A 114 16.47 19.57 -2.54
N SER A 115 15.85 20.66 -2.10
CA SER A 115 16.38 22.01 -2.29
C SER A 115 16.06 22.89 -1.09
N VAL A 116 16.86 23.93 -0.89
CA VAL A 116 16.69 24.88 0.22
C VAL A 116 16.05 26.15 -0.29
N TYR A 117 15.07 26.67 0.44
CA TYR A 117 14.59 28.04 0.25
C TYR A 117 15.42 29.01 1.10
N PRO A 118 16.22 29.90 0.47
CA PRO A 118 17.26 30.65 1.18
C PRO A 118 16.75 31.70 2.16
N GLN A 119 15.49 32.15 2.04
CA GLN A 119 14.97 33.23 2.88
C GLN A 119 14.54 32.76 4.28
N ASN A 120 14.08 31.52 4.40
CA ASN A 120 13.52 30.97 5.64
C ASN A 120 14.15 29.62 6.02
N PHE A 121 15.20 29.20 5.29
CA PHE A 121 15.89 27.92 5.46
C PHE A 121 14.94 26.71 5.51
N SER A 122 13.84 26.77 4.75
CA SER A 122 12.92 25.65 4.61
C SER A 122 13.37 24.72 3.50
N LEU A 123 13.08 23.43 3.68
CA LEU A 123 13.37 22.41 2.69
C LEU A 123 12.20 22.29 1.74
N ILE A 124 12.48 22.44 0.47
CA ILE A 124 11.55 22.16 -0.63
C ILE A 124 11.88 20.77 -1.15
N VAL A 125 11.00 19.82 -0.82
CA VAL A 125 11.18 18.39 -1.08
C VAL A 125 10.19 17.95 -2.14
N HIS A 126 10.68 17.28 -3.16
CA HIS A 126 9.85 16.57 -4.13
C HIS A 126 10.03 15.07 -3.90
N GLN A 127 9.03 14.38 -3.36
CA GLN A 127 9.16 12.97 -2.98
C GLN A 127 7.81 12.23 -3.08
N THR A 128 7.87 10.90 -3.09
CA THR A 128 6.70 10.02 -2.92
C THR A 128 6.03 10.22 -1.56
N GLY A 129 4.76 9.83 -1.42
CA GLY A 129 4.04 9.89 -0.14
C GLY A 129 4.77 9.16 0.98
N ARG A 130 5.27 7.95 0.68
CA ARG A 130 6.10 7.14 1.59
C ARG A 130 7.38 7.87 2.01
N GLY A 131 8.08 8.51 1.08
CA GLY A 131 9.29 9.25 1.43
C GLY A 131 9.00 10.55 2.19
N HIS A 132 7.84 11.18 1.96
CA HIS A 132 7.39 12.32 2.78
C HIS A 132 7.06 11.91 4.22
N GLU A 133 6.49 10.73 4.43
CA GLU A 133 6.25 10.15 5.76
C GLU A 133 7.57 9.83 6.46
N ALA A 134 8.48 9.11 5.79
CA ALA A 134 9.80 8.80 6.33
C ALA A 134 10.60 10.08 6.69
N LEU A 135 10.49 11.14 5.90
CA LEU A 135 11.12 12.42 6.21
C LEU A 135 10.50 13.10 7.44
N LYS A 136 9.18 13.02 7.62
CA LYS A 136 8.51 13.58 8.81
C LYS A 136 8.95 12.84 10.07
N GLU A 137 9.01 11.52 10.01
CA GLU A 137 9.49 10.69 11.12
C GLU A 137 10.95 11.02 11.45
N PHE A 138 11.80 11.18 10.43
CA PHE A 138 13.19 11.58 10.63
C PHE A 138 13.33 12.96 11.29
N ILE A 139 12.57 13.96 10.84
CA ILE A 139 12.58 15.30 11.43
C ILE A 139 12.11 15.24 12.90
N ALA A 140 11.00 14.56 13.17
CA ALA A 140 10.47 14.44 14.54
C ALA A 140 11.47 13.75 15.47
N ALA A 141 12.13 12.68 15.01
CA ALA A 141 13.16 11.99 15.78
C ALA A 141 14.37 12.89 16.09
N LYS A 142 14.74 13.79 15.17
CA LYS A 142 15.81 14.78 15.38
C LYS A 142 15.38 15.89 16.35
N GLU A 143 14.12 16.33 16.32
CA GLU A 143 13.58 17.29 17.27
C GLU A 143 13.58 16.76 18.71
N ASP A 144 13.25 15.47 18.91
CA ASP A 144 13.24 14.82 20.22
C ASP A 144 14.64 14.57 20.82
N ALA A 145 15.68 14.56 19.97
CA ALA A 145 17.05 14.24 20.36
C ALA A 145 17.88 15.47 20.80
N GLN A 146 17.35 16.68 20.63
CA GLN A 146 17.99 17.97 20.99
C GLN A 146 17.59 18.44 22.40
#